data_AF-A0A9D7ADB3-F1
#
_entry.id   AF-A0A9D7ADB3-F1
#
_cell.length_a   1.000
_cell.length_b   1.000
_cell.length_c   1.000
_cell.angle_alpha   90.00
_cell.angle_beta   90.00
_cell.angle_gamma   90.00
#
_symmetry.space_group_name_H-M   'P 1'
#
loop_
_entity.id
_entity.type
_entity.pdbx_description
1 polymer ?
#
loop_
_entity_poly.entity_id
_entity_poly.type
_entity_poly.pdbx_seq_one_letter_code
_entity_poly.pdbx_strand_id
1 'polypeptide(L)'
;MPVKICRGASSLILWLSVTVFLAACLPASLMAGDLEDGLGYMVKDFERHIGKVPVGQKYSVVVRFFNTEENRQPARICSRIEAIMIYHLVERFAGRDMIEVLDRARVEAADAEIAFQADPLRGGAGEWAKKFGQKKGAGFLITGTTAFMSRDFEVSASMIDIVSGAVVASSRTKIPLSSIDPILLADYPGRPVTTTTTTYPTTTSTTTYRAYTPPYVEPRSSYVAGATYSRIDQAQLEALLRKAGYEPVVVKDRTLRVDMDGIKVLFFTSENQINLQAYAGFSGGGVSLETINEWNKNKRFSHAYLDKDNDPAIELDLDLDGGWVTEEHLMSFFRLTRLSVTKFKAHIWP
;
A
#
# COMPACT_ATOMS: atom_id res chain seq x y z
N MET A 1 -19.12 52.91 44.14
CA MET A 1 -19.57 51.50 44.27
C MET A 1 -19.10 50.75 43.04
N PRO A 2 -18.19 49.76 43.13
CA PRO A 2 -17.82 48.94 41.99
C PRO A 2 -18.65 47.63 41.99
N VAL A 3 -19.29 47.34 40.86
CA VAL A 3 -20.00 46.06 40.66
C VAL A 3 -18.98 45.03 40.19
N LYS A 4 -18.72 44.04 41.06
CA LYS A 4 -18.07 42.77 40.73
C LYS A 4 -19.01 41.96 39.83
N ILE A 5 -18.51 41.51 38.67
CA ILE A 5 -19.08 40.34 37.97
C ILE A 5 -17.97 39.31 37.86
N CYS A 6 -18.18 38.18 38.53
CA CYS A 6 -17.30 37.02 38.55
C CYS A 6 -17.94 35.86 37.79
N ARG A 7 -17.08 35.11 37.07
CA ARG A 7 -17.25 33.71 36.59
C ARG A 7 -18.31 33.54 35.48
N GLY A 8 -18.11 32.73 34.46
CA GLY A 8 -17.12 31.72 34.16
C GLY A 8 -17.79 30.76 33.17
N ALA A 9 -17.22 30.57 31.99
CA ALA A 9 -17.70 29.59 31.04
C ALA A 9 -16.51 28.93 30.35
N SER A 10 -16.26 27.71 30.81
CA SER A 10 -15.48 26.61 30.27
C SER A 10 -15.07 26.72 28.80
N SER A 11 -13.75 26.82 28.56
CA SER A 11 -13.15 26.47 27.28
C SER A 11 -13.34 24.97 27.03
N LEU A 12 -14.33 24.64 26.20
CA LEU A 12 -14.48 23.33 25.60
C LEU A 12 -13.35 23.17 24.56
N ILE A 13 -12.22 22.63 24.97
CA ILE A 13 -11.16 22.22 24.04
C ILE A 13 -11.65 20.96 23.34
N LEU A 14 -12.14 21.14 22.12
CA LEU A 14 -12.52 20.06 21.21
C LEU A 14 -11.24 19.34 20.78
N TRP A 15 -10.89 18.26 21.48
CA TRP A 15 -9.92 17.28 20.99
C TRP A 15 -10.52 16.57 19.77
N LEU A 16 -10.17 17.00 18.57
CA LEU A 16 -10.44 16.22 17.36
C LEU A 16 -9.53 14.98 17.39
N SER A 17 -10.13 13.85 17.73
CA SER A 17 -9.56 12.51 17.58
C SER A 17 -9.38 12.22 16.09
N VAL A 18 -8.17 12.45 15.59
CA VAL A 18 -7.67 11.86 14.33
C VAL A 18 -7.38 10.39 14.61
N THR A 19 -8.42 9.56 14.62
CA THR A 19 -8.27 8.11 14.77
C THR A 19 -8.85 7.41 13.55
N VAL A 20 -8.01 6.61 12.90
CA VAL A 20 -8.31 5.57 11.88
C VAL A 20 -8.66 6.07 10.47
N PHE A 21 -7.64 6.31 9.64
CA PHE A 21 -7.79 6.35 8.17
C PHE A 21 -6.89 5.33 7.43
N LEU A 22 -6.31 4.36 8.14
CA LEU A 22 -5.40 3.37 7.53
C LEU A 22 -6.09 2.11 6.98
N ALA A 23 -7.37 1.85 7.31
CA ALA A 23 -8.02 0.58 6.96
C ALA A 23 -8.77 0.57 5.60
N ALA A 24 -8.81 1.67 4.84
CA ALA A 24 -9.76 1.82 3.73
C ALA A 24 -9.19 1.59 2.31
N CYS A 25 -7.94 1.11 2.14
CA CYS A 25 -7.31 1.03 0.81
C CYS A 25 -6.79 -0.35 0.37
N LEU A 26 -7.21 -1.44 1.00
CA LEU A 26 -6.98 -2.78 0.45
C LEU A 26 -8.34 -3.43 0.15
N PRO A 27 -8.67 -3.74 -1.11
CA PRO A 27 -9.90 -4.44 -1.41
C PRO A 27 -9.85 -5.85 -0.78
N ALA A 28 -10.93 -6.24 -0.11
CA ALA A 28 -11.07 -7.53 0.56
C ALA A 28 -10.91 -8.75 -0.40
N SER A 29 -10.97 -8.52 -1.72
CA SER A 29 -10.75 -9.53 -2.78
C SER A 29 -9.27 -9.88 -3.02
N LEU A 30 -8.33 -9.07 -2.51
CA LEU A 30 -6.89 -9.35 -2.58
C LEU A 30 -6.37 -10.15 -1.37
N MET A 31 -7.24 -10.50 -0.42
CA MET A 31 -6.86 -10.85 0.95
C MET A 31 -6.72 -12.37 1.23
N ALA A 32 -6.52 -13.21 0.22
CA ALA A 32 -6.58 -14.68 0.37
C ALA A 32 -5.42 -15.40 -0.34
N GLY A 33 -4.20 -15.02 -0.02
CA GLY A 33 -2.99 -15.77 -0.40
C GLY A 33 -2.39 -16.49 0.81
N ASP A 34 -1.75 -17.64 0.60
CA ASP A 34 -1.06 -18.41 1.67
C ASP A 34 -0.07 -17.54 2.49
N LEU A 35 0.51 -16.50 1.87
CA LEU A 35 1.35 -15.51 2.53
C LEU A 35 0.60 -14.74 3.63
N GLU A 36 -0.60 -14.27 3.34
CA GLU A 36 -1.42 -13.50 4.28
C GLU A 36 -1.99 -14.38 5.37
N ASP A 37 -2.48 -15.58 5.03
CA ASP A 37 -2.92 -16.56 6.02
C ASP A 37 -1.79 -16.91 6.99
N GLY A 38 -0.60 -17.21 6.46
CA GLY A 38 0.59 -17.48 7.24
C GLY A 38 0.96 -16.34 8.19
N LEU A 39 0.92 -15.10 7.70
CA LEU A 39 1.20 -13.90 8.49
C LEU A 39 0.11 -13.62 9.54
N GLY A 40 -1.15 -13.85 9.20
CA GLY A 40 -2.30 -13.73 10.11
C GLY A 40 -2.19 -14.68 11.31
N TYR A 41 -1.74 -15.93 11.08
CA TYR A 41 -1.46 -16.87 12.19
C TYR A 41 -0.35 -16.38 13.11
N MET A 42 0.72 -15.78 12.56
CA MET A 42 1.81 -15.22 13.38
C MET A 42 1.33 -14.05 14.23
N VAL A 43 0.54 -13.13 13.65
CA VAL A 43 -0.05 -12.00 14.39
C VAL A 43 -0.96 -12.48 15.52
N LYS A 44 -1.78 -13.52 15.28
CA LYS A 44 -2.62 -14.13 16.31
C LYS A 44 -1.81 -14.71 17.48
N ASP A 45 -0.61 -15.21 17.22
CA ASP A 45 0.27 -15.70 18.28
C ASP A 45 0.90 -14.56 19.10
N PHE A 46 1.28 -13.46 18.43
CA PHE A 46 1.78 -12.25 19.10
C PHE A 46 0.70 -11.57 19.95
N GLU A 47 -0.55 -11.58 19.52
CA GLU A 47 -1.68 -11.02 20.26
C GLU A 47 -1.79 -11.58 21.70
N ARG A 48 -1.52 -12.87 21.89
CA ARG A 48 -1.57 -13.55 23.20
C ARG A 48 -0.59 -12.97 24.22
N HIS A 49 0.48 -12.35 23.73
CA HIS A 49 1.53 -11.77 24.56
C HIS A 49 1.33 -10.28 24.73
N ILE A 50 0.88 -9.57 23.69
CA ILE A 50 0.49 -8.15 23.77
C ILE A 50 -0.68 -7.96 24.77
N GLY A 51 -1.60 -8.92 24.87
CA GLY A 51 -2.70 -8.88 25.84
C GLY A 51 -2.29 -8.95 27.32
N LYS A 52 -1.02 -9.23 27.66
CA LYS A 52 -0.51 -9.28 29.05
C LYS A 52 -0.06 -7.91 29.57
N VAL A 53 -0.19 -6.89 28.75
CA VAL A 53 0.14 -5.51 29.05
C VAL A 53 -0.74 -4.95 30.19
N PRO A 54 -0.15 -4.31 31.22
CA PRO A 54 -0.92 -3.61 32.26
C PRO A 54 -1.91 -2.59 31.68
N VAL A 55 -3.14 -2.62 32.20
CA VAL A 55 -4.21 -1.68 31.83
C VAL A 55 -3.81 -0.25 32.22
N GLY A 56 -3.95 0.70 31.29
CA GLY A 56 -3.74 2.13 31.55
C GLY A 56 -2.42 2.73 31.03
N GLN A 57 -1.51 1.91 30.49
CA GLN A 57 -0.32 2.40 29.78
C GLN A 57 -0.50 2.25 28.26
N LYS A 58 -0.18 3.29 27.49
CA LYS A 58 -0.20 3.22 26.02
C LYS A 58 1.07 2.52 25.53
N TYR A 59 0.92 1.61 24.58
CA TYR A 59 2.00 0.82 24.00
C TYR A 59 2.05 1.03 22.50
N SER A 60 3.22 1.41 22.00
CA SER A 60 3.48 1.30 20.56
C SER A 60 4.05 -0.07 20.20
N VAL A 61 3.54 -0.68 19.14
CA VAL A 61 4.07 -1.86 18.47
C VAL A 61 4.74 -1.41 17.18
N VAL A 62 6.00 -1.79 17.01
CA VAL A 62 6.80 -1.47 15.81
C VAL A 62 7.01 -2.73 15.01
N VAL A 63 6.79 -2.68 13.69
CA VAL A 63 7.12 -3.78 12.77
C VAL A 63 8.27 -3.34 11.88
N ARG A 64 9.41 -4.06 11.92
CA ARG A 64 10.56 -3.71 11.08
C ARG A 64 11.62 -4.80 10.98
N PHE A 65 12.53 -4.65 10.02
CA PHE A 65 13.79 -5.39 9.87
C PHE A 65 13.61 -6.81 9.35
N PHE A 66 12.62 -7.04 8.50
CA PHE A 66 12.59 -8.28 7.75
C PHE A 66 13.76 -8.30 6.77
N ASN A 67 14.70 -9.17 7.05
CA ASN A 67 15.93 -9.30 6.28
C ASN A 67 16.02 -10.70 5.67
N THR A 68 16.59 -10.80 4.49
CA THR A 68 16.99 -12.10 3.94
C THR A 68 18.10 -12.69 4.80
N GLU A 69 18.05 -13.99 5.12
CA GLU A 69 19.11 -14.65 5.89
C GLU A 69 20.50 -14.52 5.25
N GLU A 70 20.58 -14.56 3.91
CA GLU A 70 21.85 -14.57 3.18
C GLU A 70 22.56 -13.21 3.14
N ASN A 71 21.85 -12.12 2.81
CA ASN A 71 22.51 -10.83 2.53
C ASN A 71 22.18 -9.72 3.54
N ARG A 72 21.31 -9.98 4.53
CA ARG A 72 20.82 -8.97 5.49
C ARG A 72 20.30 -7.68 4.84
N GLN A 73 19.88 -7.73 3.58
CA GLN A 73 19.28 -6.61 2.88
C GLN A 73 17.78 -6.85 2.67
N PRO A 74 16.95 -5.80 2.76
CA PRO A 74 15.51 -5.93 2.53
C PRO A 74 15.23 -6.10 1.03
N ALA A 75 14.81 -7.30 0.63
CA ALA A 75 14.24 -7.54 -0.70
C ALA A 75 12.81 -6.97 -0.80
N ARG A 76 12.26 -6.82 -2.01
CA ARG A 76 10.86 -6.39 -2.23
C ARG A 76 9.86 -7.20 -1.42
N ILE A 77 10.06 -8.52 -1.35
CA ILE A 77 9.23 -9.41 -0.54
C ILE A 77 9.23 -9.03 0.95
N CYS A 78 10.36 -8.59 1.51
CA CYS A 78 10.45 -8.16 2.91
C CYS A 78 9.59 -6.93 3.18
N SER A 79 9.60 -5.94 2.27
CA SER A 79 8.73 -4.77 2.39
C SER A 79 7.24 -5.14 2.29
N ARG A 80 6.89 -6.13 1.46
CA ARG A 80 5.51 -6.63 1.36
C ARG A 80 5.07 -7.35 2.64
N ILE A 81 5.93 -8.18 3.22
CA ILE A 81 5.69 -8.87 4.50
C ILE A 81 5.44 -7.86 5.62
N GLU A 82 6.30 -6.84 5.73
CA GLU A 82 6.13 -5.76 6.72
C GLU A 82 4.77 -5.09 6.57
N ALA A 83 4.37 -4.73 5.34
CA ALA A 83 3.09 -4.09 5.08
C ALA A 83 1.89 -4.97 5.47
N ILE A 84 1.93 -6.27 5.13
CA ILE A 84 0.86 -7.22 5.48
C ILE A 84 0.78 -7.42 7.00
N MET A 85 1.91 -7.53 7.69
CA MET A 85 1.89 -7.65 9.16
C MET A 85 1.35 -6.39 9.83
N ILE A 86 1.76 -5.21 9.38
CA ILE A 86 1.22 -3.94 9.88
C ILE A 86 -0.29 -3.91 9.69
N TYR A 87 -0.78 -4.29 8.51
CA TYR A 87 -2.21 -4.36 8.23
C TYR A 87 -2.95 -5.27 9.23
N HIS A 88 -2.50 -6.51 9.41
CA HIS A 88 -3.15 -7.43 10.35
C HIS A 88 -3.05 -6.97 11.81
N LEU A 89 -1.94 -6.35 12.22
CA LEU A 89 -1.81 -5.81 13.57
C LEU A 89 -2.78 -4.63 13.78
N VAL A 90 -2.86 -3.70 12.82
CA VAL A 90 -3.81 -2.58 12.87
C VAL A 90 -5.24 -3.09 12.92
N GLU A 91 -5.59 -4.05 12.07
CA GLU A 91 -6.93 -4.64 12.02
C GLU A 91 -7.29 -5.34 13.34
N ARG A 92 -6.36 -6.14 13.91
CA ARG A 92 -6.61 -6.90 15.14
C ARG A 92 -6.62 -6.04 16.40
N PHE A 93 -5.84 -4.96 16.41
CA PHE A 93 -5.81 -4.01 17.53
C PHE A 93 -6.71 -2.79 17.33
N ALA A 94 -7.46 -2.72 16.22
CA ALA A 94 -8.49 -1.72 16.01
C ALA A 94 -9.50 -1.77 17.17
N GLY A 95 -9.68 -0.65 17.86
CA GLY A 95 -10.56 -0.54 19.03
C GLY A 95 -9.89 -0.85 20.38
N ARG A 96 -8.59 -1.16 20.42
CA ARG A 96 -7.82 -1.14 21.67
C ARG A 96 -7.06 0.19 21.76
N ASP A 97 -7.67 1.20 22.38
CA ASP A 97 -7.12 2.56 22.53
C ASP A 97 -5.72 2.63 23.19
N MET A 98 -5.31 1.52 23.81
CA MET A 98 -4.03 1.37 24.49
C MET A 98 -2.90 0.86 23.59
N ILE A 99 -3.18 0.39 22.36
CA ILE A 99 -2.17 -0.16 21.45
C ILE A 99 -2.13 0.66 20.17
N GLU A 100 -0.96 1.25 19.91
CA GLU A 100 -0.68 2.00 18.69
C GLU A 100 0.28 1.20 17.81
N VAL A 101 -0.10 0.90 16.58
CA VAL A 101 0.82 0.29 15.62
C VAL A 101 1.49 1.40 14.83
N LEU A 102 2.82 1.47 14.89
CA LEU A 102 3.59 2.47 14.16
C LEU A 102 3.87 1.97 12.74
N ASP A 103 3.42 2.74 11.74
CA ASP A 103 3.73 2.47 10.34
C ASP A 103 5.20 2.80 10.01
N ARG A 104 5.62 2.35 8.82
CA ARG A 104 6.99 2.53 8.33
C ARG A 104 7.43 3.99 8.26
N ALA A 105 6.58 4.91 7.80
CA ALA A 105 6.94 6.31 7.66
C ALA A 105 7.19 6.96 9.04
N ARG A 106 6.39 6.60 10.05
CA ARG A 106 6.57 7.06 11.44
C ARG A 106 7.81 6.48 12.08
N VAL A 107 8.15 5.23 11.77
CA VAL A 107 9.39 4.59 12.22
C VAL A 107 10.61 5.24 11.56
N GLU A 108 10.57 5.49 10.25
CA GLU A 108 11.64 6.17 9.51
C GLU A 108 11.85 7.62 9.98
N ALA A 109 10.77 8.35 10.27
CA ALA A 109 10.87 9.69 10.85
C ALA A 109 11.51 9.65 12.24
N ALA A 110 11.16 8.66 13.06
CA ALA A 110 11.76 8.45 14.36
C ALA A 110 13.23 8.00 14.27
N ASP A 111 13.61 7.24 13.24
CA ASP A 111 15.00 6.87 12.97
C ASP A 111 15.85 8.07 12.62
N ALA A 112 15.39 8.95 11.73
CA ALA A 112 16.13 10.16 11.40
C ALA A 112 16.44 10.97 12.67
N GLU A 113 15.51 10.97 13.61
CA GLU A 113 15.63 11.61 14.92
C GLU A 113 16.58 10.88 15.90
N ILE A 114 16.72 9.55 15.79
CA ILE A 114 17.57 8.70 16.67
C ILE A 114 18.98 8.53 16.09
N ALA A 115 19.10 8.37 14.77
CA ALA A 115 20.36 8.27 14.05
C ALA A 115 21.17 9.57 14.15
N PHE A 116 20.51 10.72 14.25
CA PHE A 116 21.17 11.97 14.62
C PHE A 116 21.87 11.92 16.00
N GLN A 117 21.48 10.98 16.88
CA GLN A 117 21.94 10.88 18.26
C GLN A 117 22.79 9.63 18.54
N ALA A 118 22.95 8.70 17.59
CA ALA A 118 23.61 7.41 17.81
C ALA A 118 24.78 7.18 16.83
N ASP A 119 25.88 6.62 17.34
CA ASP A 119 26.99 6.12 16.52
C ASP A 119 26.54 4.86 15.75
N PRO A 120 26.49 4.90 14.40
CA PRO A 120 25.97 3.82 13.57
C PRO A 120 26.80 2.52 13.62
N LEU A 121 27.99 2.54 14.24
CA LEU A 121 28.92 1.41 14.24
C LEU A 121 28.88 0.52 15.49
N ARG A 122 28.13 0.87 16.54
CA ARG A 122 28.23 0.17 17.85
C ARG A 122 26.95 -0.47 18.39
N GLY A 123 25.78 -0.14 17.86
CA GLY A 123 24.51 -0.66 18.39
C GLY A 123 23.86 -1.69 17.47
N GLY A 124 23.87 -2.97 17.87
CA GLY A 124 23.01 -3.98 17.22
C GLY A 124 21.52 -3.66 17.36
N ALA A 125 20.65 -4.41 16.67
CA ALA A 125 19.20 -4.20 16.66
C ALA A 125 18.57 -4.02 18.06
N GLY A 126 19.13 -4.67 19.09
CA GLY A 126 18.68 -4.51 20.48
C GLY A 126 18.95 -3.12 21.10
N GLU A 127 20.08 -2.47 20.78
CA GLU A 127 20.38 -1.14 21.30
C GLU A 127 19.50 -0.08 20.63
N TRP A 128 19.31 -0.20 19.31
CA TRP A 128 18.35 0.63 18.58
C TRP A 128 16.94 0.48 19.16
N ALA A 129 16.47 -0.75 19.35
CA ALA A 129 15.13 -1.02 19.87
C ALA A 129 14.93 -0.32 21.22
N LYS A 130 15.91 -0.45 22.12
CA LYS A 130 15.88 0.19 23.43
C LYS A 130 15.78 1.71 23.35
N LYS A 131 16.62 2.37 22.53
CA LYS A 131 16.58 3.83 22.33
C LYS A 131 15.25 4.28 21.71
N PHE A 132 14.76 3.53 20.73
CA PHE A 132 13.50 3.80 20.07
C PHE A 132 12.32 3.71 21.05
N GLY A 133 12.22 2.64 21.85
CA GLY A 133 11.13 2.48 22.81
C GLY A 133 11.18 3.50 23.93
N GLN A 134 12.37 3.87 24.43
CA GLN A 134 12.51 4.96 25.40
C GLN A 134 11.97 6.28 24.86
N LYS A 135 12.19 6.56 23.57
CA LYS A 135 11.81 7.83 22.95
C LYS A 135 10.36 7.90 22.50
N LYS A 136 9.81 6.79 21.99
CA LYS A 136 8.46 6.75 21.40
C LYS A 136 7.44 5.99 22.27
N GLY A 137 7.81 5.51 23.45
CA GLY A 137 6.92 4.72 24.31
C GLY A 137 6.53 3.38 23.68
N ALA A 138 7.37 2.83 22.80
CA ALA A 138 7.14 1.52 22.24
C ALA A 138 7.47 0.45 23.26
N GLY A 139 6.54 -0.48 23.48
CA GLY A 139 6.78 -1.62 24.37
C GLY A 139 7.18 -2.88 23.64
N PHE A 140 6.82 -3.03 22.37
CA PHE A 140 7.19 -4.20 21.57
C PHE A 140 7.76 -3.83 20.21
N LEU A 141 8.81 -4.56 19.82
CA LEU A 141 9.37 -4.57 18.48
C LEU A 141 9.14 -5.95 17.86
N ILE A 142 8.43 -6.00 16.74
CA ILE A 142 8.30 -7.19 15.91
C ILE A 142 9.32 -7.08 14.77
N THR A 143 10.21 -8.07 14.70
CA THR A 143 11.26 -8.18 13.69
C THR A 143 11.30 -9.59 13.14
N GLY A 144 11.92 -9.81 11.99
CA GLY A 144 11.97 -11.15 11.42
C GLY A 144 13.05 -11.36 10.38
N THR A 145 13.12 -12.59 9.89
CA THR A 145 13.96 -12.99 8.78
C THR A 145 13.12 -13.76 7.77
N THR A 146 13.57 -13.74 6.53
CA THR A 146 13.01 -14.55 5.47
C THR A 146 14.08 -15.48 4.92
N ALA A 147 13.72 -16.72 4.66
CA ALA A 147 14.61 -17.72 4.09
C ALA A 147 13.95 -18.39 2.88
N PHE A 148 14.74 -18.60 1.83
CA PHE A 148 14.28 -19.32 0.65
C PHE A 148 14.66 -20.78 0.78
N MET A 149 13.68 -21.67 0.63
CA MET A 149 13.88 -23.11 0.57
C MET A 149 13.56 -23.61 -0.84
N SER A 150 13.82 -24.87 -1.13
CA SER A 150 13.63 -25.43 -2.48
C SER A 150 12.18 -25.40 -2.97
N ARG A 151 11.19 -25.37 -2.07
CA ARG A 151 9.75 -25.35 -2.40
C ARG A 151 8.96 -24.29 -1.64
N ASP A 152 9.51 -23.81 -0.54
CA ASP A 152 8.83 -22.94 0.39
C ASP A 152 9.65 -21.69 0.64
N PHE A 153 8.96 -20.64 1.03
CA PHE A 153 9.50 -19.42 1.55
C PHE A 153 9.16 -19.37 3.04
N GLU A 154 10.17 -19.40 3.90
CA GLU A 154 9.99 -19.36 5.35
C GLU A 154 10.06 -17.91 5.82
N VAL A 155 9.05 -17.50 6.60
CA VAL A 155 9.07 -16.24 7.34
C VAL A 155 9.17 -16.56 8.81
N SER A 156 10.21 -16.06 9.45
CA SER A 156 10.41 -16.12 10.89
C SER A 156 10.23 -14.74 11.48
N ALA A 157 9.41 -14.61 12.52
CA ALA A 157 9.20 -13.35 13.22
C ALA A 157 9.37 -13.54 14.74
N SER A 158 9.88 -12.51 15.39
CA SER A 158 10.10 -12.45 16.84
C SER A 158 9.59 -11.13 17.37
N MET A 159 8.91 -11.19 18.50
CA MET A 159 8.46 -10.03 19.25
C MET A 159 9.37 -9.84 20.46
N ILE A 160 9.96 -8.67 20.55
CA ILE A 160 10.92 -8.28 21.57
C ILE A 160 10.26 -7.25 22.47
N ASP A 161 10.26 -7.50 23.77
CA ASP A 161 9.91 -6.49 24.76
C ASP A 161 11.05 -5.47 24.83
N ILE A 162 10.75 -4.21 24.51
CA ILE A 162 11.78 -3.19 24.31
C ILE A 162 12.44 -2.77 25.63
N VAL A 163 11.71 -2.90 26.75
CA VAL A 163 12.21 -2.51 28.07
C VAL A 163 13.26 -3.50 28.57
N SER A 164 12.93 -4.79 28.51
CA SER A 164 13.79 -5.90 28.95
C SER A 164 14.79 -6.35 27.90
N GLY A 165 14.52 -6.10 26.61
CA GLY A 165 15.26 -6.65 25.48
C GLY A 165 15.00 -8.14 25.24
N ALA A 166 14.08 -8.77 25.98
CA ALA A 166 13.79 -10.19 25.86
C ALA A 166 12.88 -10.49 24.67
N VAL A 167 13.15 -11.58 23.97
CA VAL A 167 12.20 -12.15 23.00
C VAL A 167 11.04 -12.76 23.81
N VAL A 168 9.86 -12.15 23.73
CA VAL A 168 8.67 -12.59 24.46
C VAL A 168 7.78 -13.53 23.66
N ALA A 169 7.91 -13.52 22.34
CA ALA A 169 7.25 -14.48 21.44
C ALA A 169 8.06 -14.65 20.17
N SER A 170 7.97 -15.82 19.54
CA SER A 170 8.52 -16.08 18.22
C SER A 170 7.60 -17.01 17.45
N SER A 171 7.45 -16.75 16.16
CA SER A 171 6.57 -17.50 15.28
C SER A 171 7.24 -17.71 13.93
N ARG A 172 6.89 -18.80 13.25
CA ARG A 172 7.39 -19.13 11.92
C ARG A 172 6.26 -19.64 11.07
N THR A 173 6.28 -19.30 9.79
CA THR A 173 5.37 -19.85 8.80
C THR A 173 6.11 -20.19 7.52
N LYS A 174 5.65 -21.24 6.84
CA LYS A 174 6.15 -21.66 5.53
C LYS A 174 5.08 -21.39 4.50
N ILE A 175 5.47 -20.70 3.44
CA ILE A 175 4.58 -20.28 2.37
C ILE A 175 5.07 -20.94 1.09
N PRO A 176 4.23 -21.72 0.37
CA PRO A 176 4.63 -22.32 -0.89
C PRO A 176 5.14 -21.26 -1.87
N LEU A 177 6.29 -21.50 -2.52
CA LEU A 177 6.81 -20.54 -3.50
C LEU A 177 5.85 -20.30 -4.67
N SER A 178 5.03 -21.30 -4.99
CA SER A 178 4.00 -21.21 -6.03
C SER A 178 2.89 -20.21 -5.72
N SER A 179 2.70 -19.81 -4.46
CA SER A 179 1.71 -18.81 -4.07
C SER A 179 2.29 -17.41 -3.86
N ILE A 180 3.59 -17.24 -4.06
CA ILE A 180 4.24 -15.91 -4.03
C ILE A 180 4.35 -15.38 -5.45
N ASP A 181 3.88 -14.15 -5.67
CA ASP A 181 4.04 -13.45 -6.93
C ASP A 181 5.54 -13.39 -7.33
N PRO A 182 5.92 -13.93 -8.50
CA PRO A 182 7.31 -13.92 -8.96
C PRO A 182 7.96 -12.53 -8.98
N ILE A 183 7.19 -11.45 -9.11
CA ILE A 183 7.72 -10.07 -9.09
C ILE A 183 8.26 -9.66 -7.72
N LEU A 184 7.70 -10.22 -6.64
CA LEU A 184 8.15 -9.97 -5.27
C LEU A 184 9.47 -10.69 -4.97
N LEU A 185 9.76 -11.76 -5.72
CA LEU A 185 10.98 -12.56 -5.63
C LEU A 185 12.04 -12.14 -6.64
N ALA A 186 11.82 -11.05 -7.40
CA ALA A 186 12.70 -10.64 -8.49
C ALA A 186 14.11 -10.23 -8.03
N ASP A 187 14.22 -9.70 -6.81
CA ASP A 187 15.46 -9.20 -6.20
C ASP A 187 15.95 -10.08 -5.04
N TYR A 188 15.35 -11.27 -4.85
CA TYR A 188 15.74 -12.17 -3.76
C TYR A 188 17.08 -12.86 -4.08
N PRO A 189 18.11 -12.69 -3.23
CA PRO A 189 19.41 -13.34 -3.42
C PRO A 189 19.29 -14.87 -3.28
N GLY A 190 20.03 -15.62 -4.10
CA GLY A 190 20.01 -17.08 -4.04
C GLY A 190 18.86 -17.75 -4.82
N ARG A 191 18.02 -16.98 -5.54
CA ARG A 191 17.08 -17.58 -6.52
C ARG A 191 17.90 -18.38 -7.55
N PRO A 192 17.67 -19.69 -7.72
CA PRO A 192 18.31 -20.43 -8.79
C PRO A 192 17.85 -19.78 -10.10
N VAL A 193 18.77 -19.09 -10.78
CA VAL A 193 18.54 -18.49 -12.09
C VAL A 193 18.22 -19.64 -13.02
N THR A 194 16.93 -19.87 -13.21
CA THR A 194 16.49 -20.83 -14.21
C THR A 194 16.59 -20.07 -15.51
N THR A 195 17.79 -20.09 -16.12
CA THR A 195 18.03 -19.47 -17.43
C THR A 195 17.23 -20.26 -18.45
N THR A 196 15.98 -19.88 -18.67
CA THR A 196 15.21 -20.39 -19.79
C THR A 196 15.74 -19.70 -21.05
N THR A 197 16.82 -20.23 -21.61
CA THR A 197 17.32 -19.82 -22.92
C THR A 197 16.31 -20.30 -23.96
N THR A 198 15.42 -19.42 -24.40
CA THR A 198 14.53 -19.69 -25.52
C THR A 198 15.30 -19.48 -26.83
N THR A 199 15.95 -20.54 -27.31
CA THR A 199 16.54 -20.60 -28.65
C THR A 199 15.50 -21.13 -29.64
N TYR A 200 15.11 -20.31 -30.62
CA TYR A 200 14.30 -20.75 -31.76
C TYR A 200 15.19 -21.54 -32.75
N PRO A 201 14.76 -22.72 -33.25
CA PRO A 201 15.62 -23.55 -34.11
C PRO A 201 15.37 -23.32 -35.60
N THR A 202 16.37 -23.60 -36.42
CA THR A 202 16.18 -23.95 -37.84
C THR A 202 17.12 -25.10 -38.19
N THR A 203 16.54 -26.29 -38.43
CA THR A 203 16.98 -27.49 -39.22
C THR A 203 18.41 -28.03 -39.08
N THR A 204 18.75 -29.32 -39.09
CA THR A 204 18.08 -30.64 -39.11
C THR A 204 19.16 -31.64 -38.69
N SER A 205 18.92 -32.51 -37.70
CA SER A 205 19.57 -33.83 -37.62
C SER A 205 18.69 -34.80 -36.84
N THR A 206 18.51 -35.99 -37.41
CA THR A 206 17.61 -37.04 -36.96
C THR A 206 18.08 -37.64 -35.64
N THR A 207 17.26 -37.55 -34.60
CA THR A 207 17.34 -38.44 -33.44
C THR A 207 15.91 -38.71 -32.98
N THR A 208 15.50 -39.98 -33.00
CA THR A 208 14.19 -40.43 -32.55
C THR A 208 14.02 -40.18 -31.05
N TYR A 209 13.27 -39.14 -30.70
CA TYR A 209 12.69 -38.95 -29.36
C TYR A 209 11.19 -39.23 -29.43
N ARG A 210 10.70 -40.09 -28.53
CA ARG A 210 9.26 -40.22 -28.27
C ARG A 210 8.74 -38.87 -27.80
N ALA A 211 7.73 -38.34 -28.48
CA ALA A 211 7.06 -37.11 -28.11
C ALA A 211 6.47 -37.25 -26.69
N TYR A 212 6.95 -36.43 -25.76
CA TYR A 212 6.23 -36.14 -24.53
C TYR A 212 5.29 -34.98 -24.82
N THR A 213 4.01 -35.29 -24.99
CA THR A 213 2.93 -34.31 -24.86
C THR A 213 2.73 -34.13 -23.35
N PRO A 214 3.08 -32.98 -22.74
CA PRO A 214 2.67 -32.73 -21.37
C PRO A 214 1.14 -32.85 -21.32
N PRO A 215 0.57 -33.47 -20.27
CA PRO A 215 -0.88 -33.48 -20.12
C PRO A 215 -1.33 -32.02 -20.10
N TYR A 216 -2.28 -31.68 -20.97
CA TYR A 216 -3.04 -30.44 -20.83
C TYR A 216 -3.70 -30.49 -19.45
N VAL A 217 -3.10 -29.79 -18.49
CA VAL A 217 -3.72 -29.57 -17.20
C VAL A 217 -4.72 -28.46 -17.47
N GLU A 218 -6.01 -28.82 -17.49
CA GLU A 218 -7.07 -27.82 -17.50
C GLU A 218 -6.78 -26.84 -16.35
N PRO A 219 -6.72 -25.52 -16.62
CA PRO A 219 -6.58 -24.55 -15.54
C PRO A 219 -7.71 -24.81 -14.55
N ARG A 220 -7.36 -25.03 -13.27
CA ARG A 220 -8.35 -25.16 -12.20
C ARG A 220 -9.08 -23.82 -12.06
N SER A 221 -10.17 -23.74 -12.81
CA SER A 221 -11.14 -22.66 -12.89
C SER A 221 -11.78 -22.45 -11.51
N SER A 222 -11.26 -21.48 -10.76
CA SER A 222 -12.04 -20.78 -9.74
C SER A 222 -11.64 -19.32 -9.50
N TYR A 223 -10.68 -18.78 -10.26
CA TYR A 223 -10.71 -17.34 -10.55
C TYR A 223 -12.03 -17.09 -11.26
N VAL A 224 -12.94 -16.34 -10.62
CA VAL A 224 -14.02 -15.70 -11.38
C VAL A 224 -13.30 -14.79 -12.34
N ALA A 225 -13.24 -15.17 -13.62
CA ALA A 225 -12.52 -14.44 -14.66
C ALA A 225 -13.13 -13.03 -14.77
N GLY A 226 -12.58 -12.10 -13.99
CA GLY A 226 -12.86 -10.68 -14.14
C GLY A 226 -12.25 -10.23 -15.45
N ALA A 227 -12.95 -9.37 -16.18
CA ALA A 227 -12.40 -8.78 -17.38
C ALA A 227 -11.08 -8.05 -17.06
N THR A 228 -10.04 -8.37 -17.81
CA THR A 228 -8.79 -7.60 -17.86
C THR A 228 -8.78 -6.72 -19.11
N TYR A 229 -8.14 -5.56 -18.99
CA TYR A 229 -8.10 -4.53 -20.02
C TYR A 229 -6.64 -4.22 -20.32
N SER A 230 -6.23 -4.48 -21.55
CA SER A 230 -4.99 -3.94 -22.15
C SER A 230 -5.25 -2.68 -22.98
N ARG A 231 -6.53 -2.48 -23.33
CA ARG A 231 -7.05 -1.35 -24.08
C ARG A 231 -8.46 -1.04 -23.58
N ILE A 232 -8.86 0.22 -23.69
CA ILE A 232 -10.21 0.65 -23.38
C ILE A 232 -10.74 1.57 -24.48
N ASP A 233 -11.73 1.10 -25.22
CA ASP A 233 -12.47 1.95 -26.14
C ASP A 233 -13.50 2.82 -25.42
N GLN A 234 -14.12 3.75 -26.14
CA GLN A 234 -15.09 4.68 -25.56
C GLN A 234 -16.33 3.96 -25.00
N ALA A 235 -16.83 2.92 -25.68
CA ALA A 235 -18.04 2.20 -25.26
C ALA A 235 -17.77 1.37 -23.99
N GLN A 236 -16.59 0.75 -23.91
CA GLN A 236 -16.12 0.05 -22.72
C GLN A 236 -15.98 1.02 -21.54
N LEU A 237 -15.33 2.17 -21.74
CA LEU A 237 -15.20 3.19 -20.70
C LEU A 237 -16.57 3.71 -20.24
N GLU A 238 -17.50 3.93 -21.17
CA GLU A 238 -18.86 4.36 -20.83
C GLU A 238 -19.58 3.32 -19.96
N ALA A 239 -19.53 2.05 -20.35
CA ALA A 239 -20.13 0.96 -19.59
C ALA A 239 -19.52 0.82 -18.18
N LEU A 240 -18.19 0.99 -18.06
CA LEU A 240 -17.48 0.94 -16.79
C LEU A 240 -17.82 2.12 -15.88
N LEU A 241 -17.91 3.33 -16.41
CA LEU A 241 -18.34 4.49 -15.64
C LEU A 241 -19.80 4.36 -15.18
N ARG A 242 -20.70 3.84 -16.02
CA ARG A 242 -22.08 3.51 -15.63
C ARG A 242 -22.13 2.46 -14.54
N LYS A 243 -21.31 1.41 -14.66
CA LYS A 243 -21.18 0.36 -13.64
C LYS A 243 -20.66 0.91 -12.32
N ALA A 244 -19.79 1.91 -12.35
CA ALA A 244 -19.29 2.63 -11.18
C ALA A 244 -20.32 3.60 -10.56
N GLY A 245 -21.52 3.74 -11.15
CA GLY A 245 -22.60 4.59 -10.65
C GLY A 245 -22.57 6.02 -11.18
N TYR A 246 -21.80 6.30 -12.22
CA TYR A 246 -21.76 7.62 -12.87
C TYR A 246 -22.63 7.66 -14.13
N GLU A 247 -22.97 8.87 -14.56
CA GLU A 247 -23.71 9.12 -15.80
C GLU A 247 -22.78 9.77 -16.83
N PRO A 248 -22.00 8.99 -17.60
CA PRO A 248 -21.09 9.53 -18.60
C PRO A 248 -21.85 10.15 -19.77
N VAL A 249 -21.35 11.29 -20.21
CA VAL A 249 -21.79 12.02 -21.40
C VAL A 249 -20.64 12.05 -22.39
N VAL A 250 -20.84 11.51 -23.59
CA VAL A 250 -19.87 11.64 -24.69
C VAL A 250 -19.77 13.12 -25.07
N VAL A 251 -18.57 13.69 -24.97
CA VAL A 251 -18.31 15.09 -25.36
C VAL A 251 -17.79 15.15 -26.79
N LYS A 252 -16.89 14.23 -27.14
CA LYS A 252 -16.31 14.04 -28.47
C LYS A 252 -15.63 12.67 -28.53
N ASP A 253 -15.04 12.34 -29.66
CA ASP A 253 -14.24 11.12 -29.83
C ASP A 253 -13.27 10.92 -28.66
N ARG A 254 -13.32 9.73 -28.05
CA ARG A 254 -12.45 9.28 -26.95
C ARG A 254 -12.49 10.16 -25.70
N THR A 255 -13.54 10.98 -25.57
CA THR A 255 -13.71 11.90 -24.45
C THR A 255 -15.09 11.77 -23.83
N LEU A 256 -15.12 11.29 -22.59
CA LEU A 256 -16.34 11.24 -21.78
C LEU A 256 -16.28 12.29 -20.68
N ARG A 257 -17.42 12.86 -20.30
CA ARG A 257 -17.58 13.73 -19.14
C ARG A 257 -18.48 13.06 -18.12
N VAL A 258 -18.10 13.12 -16.86
CA VAL A 258 -18.93 12.71 -15.72
C VAL A 258 -18.99 13.83 -14.68
N ASP A 259 -20.06 13.84 -13.90
CA ASP A 259 -20.13 14.64 -12.68
C ASP A 259 -19.63 13.80 -11.50
N MET A 260 -18.66 14.32 -10.76
CA MET A 260 -18.14 13.73 -9.52
C MET A 260 -18.26 14.78 -8.42
N ASP A 261 -19.34 14.71 -7.63
CA ASP A 261 -19.65 15.63 -6.53
C ASP A 261 -19.74 17.11 -6.97
N GLY A 262 -20.41 17.37 -8.10
CA GLY A 262 -20.56 18.71 -8.68
C GLY A 262 -19.28 19.22 -9.35
N ILE A 263 -18.31 18.33 -9.62
CA ILE A 263 -17.10 18.62 -10.39
C ILE A 263 -17.21 17.89 -11.72
N LYS A 264 -17.09 18.65 -12.82
CA LYS A 264 -17.06 18.08 -14.17
C LYS A 264 -15.67 17.48 -14.42
N VAL A 265 -15.60 16.16 -14.54
CA VAL A 265 -14.37 15.43 -14.83
C VAL A 265 -14.44 14.91 -16.27
N LEU A 266 -13.40 15.16 -17.05
CA LEU A 266 -13.20 14.59 -18.38
C LEU A 266 -12.33 13.34 -18.26
N PHE A 267 -12.71 12.29 -18.97
CA PHE A 267 -11.88 11.12 -19.19
C PHE A 267 -11.48 11.04 -20.66
N PHE A 268 -10.18 10.91 -20.92
CA PHE A 268 -9.60 10.79 -22.26
C PHE A 268 -8.98 9.42 -22.45
N THR A 269 -9.26 8.78 -23.59
CA THR A 269 -8.52 7.59 -24.03
C THR A 269 -7.53 7.95 -25.13
N SER A 270 -6.31 7.41 -25.03
CA SER A 270 -5.28 7.62 -26.06
C SER A 270 -5.68 7.02 -27.41
N GLU A 271 -5.01 7.40 -28.50
CA GLU A 271 -5.35 6.91 -29.85
C GLU A 271 -5.23 5.39 -29.97
N ASN A 272 -4.20 4.83 -29.34
CA ASN A 272 -4.00 3.39 -29.25
C ASN A 272 -4.80 2.72 -28.11
N GLN A 273 -5.58 3.50 -27.35
CA GLN A 273 -6.46 3.05 -26.26
C GLN A 273 -5.74 2.39 -25.07
N ILE A 274 -4.41 2.51 -24.97
CA ILE A 274 -3.62 1.92 -23.88
C ILE A 274 -3.45 2.86 -22.68
N ASN A 275 -3.86 4.13 -22.78
CA ASN A 275 -3.81 5.07 -21.66
C ASN A 275 -5.18 5.70 -21.42
N LEU A 276 -5.51 5.87 -20.16
CA LEU A 276 -6.70 6.55 -19.68
C LEU A 276 -6.28 7.72 -18.77
N GLN A 277 -6.68 8.93 -19.13
CA GLN A 277 -6.45 10.11 -18.31
C GLN A 277 -7.77 10.64 -17.76
N ALA A 278 -7.79 11.04 -16.49
CA ALA A 278 -8.83 11.85 -15.89
C ALA A 278 -8.34 13.29 -15.71
N TYR A 279 -9.18 14.27 -16.01
CA TYR A 279 -8.86 15.70 -15.97
C TYR A 279 -10.01 16.50 -15.38
N ALA A 280 -9.70 17.47 -14.52
CA ALA A 280 -10.63 18.49 -14.07
C ALA A 280 -9.95 19.87 -14.05
N GLY A 281 -10.56 20.82 -14.76
CA GLY A 281 -10.19 22.23 -14.73
C GLY A 281 -11.14 23.02 -13.83
N PHE A 282 -10.60 24.02 -13.16
CA PHE A 282 -11.30 24.83 -12.17
C PHE A 282 -11.19 26.30 -12.55
N SER A 283 -12.33 26.93 -12.83
CA SER A 283 -12.37 28.35 -13.15
C SER A 283 -12.35 29.19 -11.88
N GLY A 284 -11.60 30.28 -11.88
CA GLY A 284 -11.57 31.22 -10.77
C GLY A 284 -10.14 31.36 -10.28
N GLY A 285 -9.42 32.30 -10.88
CA GLY A 285 -8.02 32.58 -10.58
C GLY A 285 -7.77 32.98 -9.12
N GLY A 286 -6.49 33.15 -8.80
CA GLY A 286 -6.04 33.51 -7.44
C GLY A 286 -5.39 32.36 -6.67
N VAL A 287 -5.30 31.17 -7.27
CA VAL A 287 -4.49 30.07 -6.76
C VAL A 287 -3.03 30.31 -7.12
N SER A 288 -2.15 30.28 -6.13
CA SER A 288 -0.72 30.50 -6.36
C SER A 288 0.00 29.20 -6.73
N LEU A 289 1.17 29.32 -7.36
CA LEU A 289 2.02 28.15 -7.66
C LEU A 289 2.48 27.44 -6.38
N GLU A 290 2.62 28.16 -5.26
CA GLU A 290 2.93 27.58 -3.96
C GLU A 290 1.81 26.62 -3.50
N THR A 291 0.54 27.02 -3.64
CA THR A 291 -0.61 26.16 -3.33
C THR A 291 -0.62 24.90 -4.21
N ILE A 292 -0.32 25.04 -5.51
CA ILE A 292 -0.21 23.89 -6.43
C ILE A 292 0.95 22.97 -6.03
N ASN A 293 2.12 23.53 -5.73
CA ASN A 293 3.29 22.77 -5.33
C ASN A 293 3.08 22.01 -4.01
N GLU A 294 2.33 22.60 -3.07
CA GLU A 294 1.94 21.93 -1.83
C GLU A 294 1.06 20.71 -2.10
N TRP A 295 0.12 20.79 -3.05
CA TRP A 295 -0.67 19.64 -3.48
C TRP A 295 0.24 18.53 -4.02
N ASN A 296 1.06 18.85 -5.02
CA ASN A 296 1.94 17.88 -5.68
C ASN A 296 2.96 17.25 -4.71
N LYS A 297 3.43 18.00 -3.71
CA LYS A 297 4.32 17.48 -2.66
C LYS A 297 3.64 16.41 -1.80
N ASN A 298 2.34 16.56 -1.56
CA ASN A 298 1.61 15.75 -0.57
C ASN A 298 0.69 14.69 -1.19
N LYS A 299 0.50 14.68 -2.52
CA LYS A 299 -0.39 13.75 -3.23
C LYS A 299 0.37 12.98 -4.30
N ARG A 300 0.46 11.66 -4.11
CA ARG A 300 1.29 10.77 -4.95
C ARG A 300 0.66 10.40 -6.29
N PHE A 301 -0.67 10.38 -6.38
CA PHE A 301 -1.40 9.75 -7.50
C PHE A 301 -2.14 10.76 -8.39
N SER A 302 -1.86 12.05 -8.23
CA SER A 302 -2.45 13.11 -9.04
C SER A 302 -1.46 14.25 -9.15
N HIS A 303 -1.38 14.89 -10.30
CA HIS A 303 -0.62 16.13 -10.48
C HIS A 303 -1.57 17.28 -10.77
N ALA A 304 -1.23 18.45 -10.24
CA ALA A 304 -1.93 19.70 -10.47
C ALA A 304 -0.98 20.73 -11.06
N TYR A 305 -1.55 21.67 -11.82
CA TYR A 305 -0.83 22.78 -12.44
C TYR A 305 -1.76 23.98 -12.66
N LEU A 306 -1.19 25.14 -12.95
CA LEU A 306 -1.93 26.28 -13.50
C LEU A 306 -1.85 26.20 -15.02
N ASP A 307 -2.98 26.30 -15.71
CA ASP A 307 -3.01 26.32 -17.16
C ASP A 307 -2.55 27.68 -17.73
N LYS A 308 -2.65 27.84 -19.05
CA LYS A 308 -2.20 29.06 -19.75
C LYS A 308 -2.95 30.33 -19.33
N ASP A 309 -4.14 30.19 -18.75
CA ASP A 309 -5.00 31.28 -18.30
C ASP A 309 -4.89 31.48 -16.77
N ASN A 310 -3.95 30.78 -16.12
CA ASN A 310 -3.75 30.68 -14.67
C ASN A 310 -4.94 30.05 -13.91
N ASP A 311 -5.74 29.24 -14.60
CA ASP A 311 -6.78 28.46 -13.96
C ASP A 311 -6.19 27.12 -13.44
N PRO A 312 -6.50 26.72 -12.21
CA PRO A 312 -6.01 25.47 -11.65
C PRO A 312 -6.61 24.25 -12.36
N ALA A 313 -5.75 23.26 -12.62
CA ALA A 313 -6.12 21.97 -13.20
C ALA A 313 -5.51 20.82 -12.39
N ILE A 314 -6.18 19.66 -12.43
CA ILE A 314 -5.69 18.40 -11.86
C ILE A 314 -5.91 17.25 -12.84
N GLU A 315 -4.95 16.34 -12.85
CA GLU A 315 -4.91 15.17 -13.72
C GLU A 315 -4.50 13.90 -12.97
N LEU A 316 -4.97 12.77 -13.49
CA LEU A 316 -4.59 11.42 -13.08
C LEU A 316 -4.48 10.55 -14.32
N ASP A 317 -3.42 9.77 -14.43
CA ASP A 317 -3.19 8.85 -15.55
C ASP A 317 -3.22 7.39 -15.09
N LEU A 318 -3.72 6.53 -15.97
CA LEU A 318 -3.70 5.09 -15.83
C LEU A 318 -3.17 4.47 -17.13
N ASP A 319 -2.04 3.77 -17.00
CA ASP A 319 -1.46 2.96 -18.06
C ASP A 319 -2.13 1.57 -18.07
N LEU A 320 -2.62 1.17 -19.23
CA LEU A 320 -3.23 -0.13 -19.51
C LEU A 320 -2.27 -1.06 -20.26
N ASP A 321 -1.09 -0.57 -20.64
CA ASP A 321 -0.11 -1.36 -21.36
C ASP A 321 0.36 -2.56 -20.52
N GLY A 322 0.70 -3.65 -21.21
CA GLY A 322 1.06 -4.93 -20.58
C GLY A 322 -0.12 -5.82 -20.19
N GLY A 323 -1.37 -5.33 -20.19
CA GLY A 323 -2.58 -6.17 -20.25
C GLY A 323 -3.08 -6.81 -18.95
N TRP A 324 -2.70 -6.26 -17.79
CA TRP A 324 -3.09 -6.80 -16.47
C TRP A 324 -4.01 -5.88 -15.67
N VAL A 325 -4.63 -4.86 -16.28
CA VAL A 325 -5.55 -3.98 -15.56
C VAL A 325 -6.90 -4.65 -15.42
N THR A 326 -7.23 -5.07 -14.20
CA THR A 326 -8.53 -5.67 -13.91
C THR A 326 -9.63 -4.61 -13.91
N GLU A 327 -10.87 -5.03 -14.11
CA GLU A 327 -12.03 -4.16 -13.91
C GLU A 327 -12.02 -3.49 -12.52
N GLU A 328 -11.65 -4.24 -11.49
CA GLU A 328 -11.55 -3.71 -10.12
C GLU A 328 -10.51 -2.59 -9.99
N HIS A 329 -9.40 -2.68 -10.72
CA HIS A 329 -8.39 -1.63 -10.76
C HIS A 329 -8.95 -0.36 -11.42
N LEU A 330 -9.73 -0.50 -12.50
CA LEU A 330 -10.44 0.62 -13.13
C LEU A 330 -11.47 1.27 -12.18
N MET A 331 -12.25 0.46 -11.46
CA MET A 331 -13.16 0.98 -10.43
C MET A 331 -12.42 1.75 -9.34
N SER A 332 -11.24 1.25 -8.94
CA SER A 332 -10.38 1.93 -7.96
C SER A 332 -9.82 3.24 -8.49
N PHE A 333 -9.44 3.29 -9.78
CA PHE A 333 -9.02 4.52 -10.45
C PHE A 333 -10.13 5.57 -10.49
N PHE A 334 -11.39 5.18 -10.77
CA PHE A 334 -12.52 6.12 -10.72
C PHE A 334 -12.78 6.67 -9.31
N ARG A 335 -12.68 5.82 -8.28
CA ARG A 335 -12.78 6.25 -6.87
C ARG A 335 -11.65 7.22 -6.48
N LEU A 336 -10.42 6.91 -6.88
CA LEU A 336 -9.26 7.75 -6.64
C LEU A 336 -9.40 9.10 -7.36
N THR A 337 -9.92 9.10 -8.58
CA THR A 337 -10.23 10.32 -9.35
C THR A 337 -11.21 11.19 -8.57
N ARG A 338 -12.39 10.66 -8.19
CA ARG A 338 -13.39 11.38 -7.39
C ARG A 338 -12.80 11.97 -6.11
N LEU A 339 -12.03 11.18 -5.38
CA LEU A 339 -11.37 11.62 -4.15
C LEU A 339 -10.38 12.77 -4.39
N SER A 340 -9.58 12.66 -5.45
CA SER A 340 -8.52 13.62 -5.77
C SER A 340 -9.11 14.94 -6.23
N VAL A 341 -10.06 14.93 -7.16
CA VAL A 341 -10.70 16.17 -7.65
C VAL A 341 -11.47 16.89 -6.54
N THR A 342 -12.15 16.15 -5.65
CA THR A 342 -12.89 16.73 -4.52
C THR A 342 -11.95 17.35 -3.50
N LYS A 343 -10.88 16.64 -3.12
CA LYS A 343 -9.89 17.16 -2.19
C LYS A 343 -9.10 18.32 -2.77
N PHE A 344 -8.83 18.30 -4.07
CA PHE A 344 -8.13 19.40 -4.74
C PHE A 344 -8.99 20.65 -4.77
N LYS A 345 -10.29 20.53 -5.10
CA LYS A 345 -11.24 21.64 -5.01
C LYS A 345 -11.24 22.30 -3.61
N ALA A 346 -11.27 21.49 -2.56
CA ALA A 346 -11.22 21.99 -1.18
C ALA A 346 -9.84 22.59 -0.81
N HIS A 347 -8.76 22.12 -1.44
CA HIS A 347 -7.41 22.65 -1.24
C HIS A 347 -7.24 24.04 -1.87
N ILE A 348 -7.83 24.27 -3.04
CA ILE A 348 -7.72 25.55 -3.76
C ILE A 348 -8.78 26.58 -3.36
N TRP A 349 -9.89 26.14 -2.76
CA TRP A 349 -10.92 27.00 -2.14
C TRP A 349 -11.22 26.51 -0.72
N PRO A 350 -10.32 26.80 0.25
CA PRO A 350 -10.47 26.38 1.64
C PRO A 350 -11.63 27.07 2.39
#